data_AF-A0A212KWT3-F1
#
_entry.id   AF-A0A212KWT3-F1
#
_cell.length_a   1.000
_cell.length_b   1.000
_cell.length_c   1.000
_cell.angle_alpha   90.00
_cell.angle_beta   90.00
_cell.angle_gamma   90.00
#
_symmetry.space_group_name_H-M   'P 1'
#
loop_
_entity.id
_entity.type
_entity.pdbx_description
1 polymer ?
#
loop_
_entity_poly.entity_id
_entity_poly.type
_entity_poly.pdbx_seq_one_letter_code
_entity_poly.pdbx_strand_id
1 'polypeptide(L)' 'LYTWSYLGTLDTQSGQAHLVFIEGEGVLGKANIIQAILPHQKDVFFITATSNNKEFPHFYPLFIKSIESFFLKKIA' A
#
# COMPACT_ATOMS: atom_id res chain seq x y z
N LEU A 1 9.76 -7.43 -16.61
CA LEU A 1 10.71 -6.95 -15.58
C LEU A 1 9.89 -6.19 -14.54
N TYR A 2 10.09 -6.44 -13.25
CA TYR A 2 9.38 -5.70 -12.19
C TYR A 2 10.36 -4.72 -11.54
N THR A 3 9.89 -3.50 -11.30
CA THR A 3 10.62 -2.51 -10.50
C THR A 3 9.88 -2.35 -9.18
N TRP A 4 10.63 -2.27 -8.09
CA TRP A 4 10.07 -1.99 -6.77
C TRP A 4 10.76 -0.76 -6.18
N SER A 5 9.98 0.06 -5.49
CA SER A 5 10.40 1.31 -4.87
C SER A 5 9.81 1.39 -3.47
N TYR A 6 10.65 1.69 -2.48
CA TYR A 6 10.17 2.09 -1.17
C TYR A 6 9.59 3.50 -1.26
N LEU A 7 8.30 3.66 -0.95
CA LEU A 7 7.62 4.96 -1.01
C LEU A 7 7.77 5.76 0.28
N GLY A 8 8.18 5.10 1.36
CA GLY A 8 8.31 5.72 2.66
C GLY A 8 7.40 5.10 3.69
N THR A 9 7.22 5.85 4.76
CA THR A 9 6.53 5.41 5.95
C THR A 9 5.29 6.25 6.16
N LEU A 10 4.15 5.61 6.43
CA LEU A 10 2.94 6.25 6.89
C LEU A 10 2.84 6.09 8.40
N ASP A 11 3.14 7.17 9.12
CA ASP A 11 3.01 7.23 10.57
C ASP A 11 1.58 7.63 10.95
N THR A 12 0.94 6.82 11.78
CA THR A 12 -0.35 7.12 12.38
C THR A 12 -0.23 7.12 13.89
N GLN A 13 -1.21 7.70 14.58
CA GLN A 13 -1.22 7.73 16.05
C GLN A 13 -1.20 6.33 16.69
N SER A 14 -1.67 5.31 15.97
CA SER A 14 -1.79 3.94 16.45
C SER A 14 -0.78 2.96 15.82
N GLY A 15 0.12 3.44 14.96
CA GLY A 15 1.17 2.59 14.40
C GLY A 15 1.78 3.11 13.11
N GLN A 16 2.74 2.36 12.60
CA GLN A 16 3.54 2.71 11.42
C GLN A 16 3.27 1.71 10.30
N ALA A 17 3.09 2.18 9.07
CA ALA A 17 3.06 1.34 7.87
C ALA A 17 4.20 1.68 6.92
N HIS A 18 4.87 0.65 6.43
CA HIS A 18 5.85 0.77 5.35
C HIS A 18 5.17 0.62 4.00
N LEU A 19 5.33 1.59 3.12
CA LEU A 19 4.71 1.61 1.80
C LEU A 19 5.73 1.17 0.74
N VAL A 20 5.37 0.13 -0.01
CA VAL A 20 6.15 -0.39 -1.13
C VAL A 20 5.31 -0.28 -2.38
N PHE A 21 5.91 0.25 -3.44
CA PHE A 21 5.33 0.30 -4.77
C PHE A 21 6.07 -0.65 -5.69
N ILE A 22 5.33 -1.35 -6.52
CA ILE A 22 5.86 -2.27 -7.51
C ILE A 22 5.17 -1.96 -8.83
N GLU A 23 5.94 -1.60 -9.84
CA GLU A 23 5.46 -1.48 -11.22
C GLU A 23 5.93 -2.69 -12.02
N GLY A 24 5.04 -3.22 -12.84
CA GLY A 24 5.33 -4.36 -13.70
C GLY A 24 4.55 -4.32 -14.99
N GLU A 25 5.13 -4.92 -16.02
CA GLU A 25 4.44 -5.18 -17.28
C GLU A 25 4.07 -6.67 -17.34
N GLY A 26 2.76 -6.94 -17.36
CA GLY A 26 2.20 -8.28 -17.43
C GLY A 26 1.42 -8.52 -18.72
N VAL A 27 0.80 -9.70 -18.83
CA VAL A 27 0.04 -10.13 -20.02
C VAL A 27 -1.12 -9.18 -20.34
N LEU A 28 -1.68 -8.52 -19.32
CA LEU A 28 -2.79 -7.57 -19.45
C LEU A 28 -2.33 -6.10 -19.50
N GLY A 29 -1.03 -5.86 -19.65
CA GLY A 29 -0.41 -4.52 -19.71
C GLY A 29 0.26 -4.09 -18.41
N LYS A 30 0.50 -2.78 -18.27
CA LYS A 30 1.16 -2.19 -17.10
C LYS A 30 0.26 -2.24 -15.87
N ALA A 31 0.77 -2.85 -14.81
CA ALA A 31 0.14 -2.95 -13.52
C ALA A 31 1.01 -2.27 -12.46
N ASN A 32 0.33 -1.55 -11.59
CA ASN A 32 0.87 -0.94 -10.39
C ASN A 32 0.34 -1.69 -9.19
N ILE A 33 1.25 -2.10 -8.33
CA ILE A 33 0.94 -2.72 -7.05
C ILE A 33 1.44 -1.75 -5.98
N ILE A 34 0.59 -1.47 -5.01
CA ILE A 34 1.00 -0.82 -3.77
C ILE A 34 0.72 -1.76 -2.61
N GLN A 35 1.69 -1.89 -1.72
CA GLN A 35 1.61 -2.70 -0.53
C GLN A 35 1.93 -1.84 0.69
N ALA A 36 1.06 -1.90 1.68
CA ALA A 36 1.32 -1.41 3.02
C ALA A 36 1.66 -2.61 3.90
N ILE A 37 2.82 -2.55 4.54
CA ILE A 37 3.31 -3.52 5.52
C ILE A 37 3.14 -2.89 6.89
N LEU A 38 2.26 -3.46 7.71
CA LEU A 38 1.86 -2.92 9.01
C LEU A 38 2.30 -3.89 10.11
N PRO A 39 3.42 -3.63 10.80
CA PRO A 39 3.74 -4.33 12.04
C PRO A 39 2.74 -3.95 13.12
N HIS A 40 2.11 -4.94 13.76
CA HIS A 40 1.19 -4.72 14.87
C HIS A 40 1.41 -5.78 15.94
N GLN A 41 2.00 -5.35 17.06
CA GLN A 41 2.40 -6.22 18.17
C GLN A 41 3.29 -7.38 17.71
N LYS A 42 2.75 -8.59 17.64
CA LYS A 42 3.46 -9.82 17.22
C LYS A 42 3.13 -10.24 15.78
N ASP A 43 2.20 -9.53 15.13
CA ASP A 43 1.73 -9.83 13.79
C ASP A 43 2.23 -8.80 12.78
N VAL A 44 2.24 -9.19 11.50
CA VAL A 44 2.51 -8.29 10.38
C VAL A 44 1.37 -8.42 9.39
N PHE A 45 0.66 -7.32 9.15
CA PHE A 45 -0.41 -7.26 8.16
C PHE A 45 0.13 -6.74 6.83
N PHE A 46 -0.23 -7.42 5.75
CA PHE A 46 0.08 -6.99 4.38
C PHE A 46 -1.22 -6.58 3.69
N ILE A 47 -1.36 -5.29 3.40
CA ILE A 47 -2.51 -4.77 2.66
C ILE A 47 -2.02 -4.42 1.27
N THR A 48 -2.48 -5.17 0.27
CA THR A 48 -2.03 -5.03 -1.11
C THR A 48 -3.18 -4.55 -1.97
N ALA A 49 -2.88 -3.64 -2.87
CA ALA A 49 -3.80 -3.23 -3.90
C ALA A 49 -3.11 -3.16 -5.26
N THR A 50 -3.88 -3.48 -6.29
CA THR A 50 -3.40 -3.50 -7.68
C THR A 50 -4.30 -2.61 -8.52
N SER A 51 -3.69 -1.81 -9.40
CA SER A 51 -4.40 -0.92 -10.32
C SER A 51 -3.62 -0.83 -11.63
N ASN A 52 -4.28 -0.46 -12.72
CA ASN A 52 -3.58 -0.13 -13.96
C ASN A 52 -2.96 1.29 -13.88
N ASN A 53 -2.09 1.66 -14.82
CA ASN A 53 -1.44 2.98 -14.81
C ASN A 53 -2.41 4.17 -14.93
N LYS A 54 -3.58 3.97 -15.55
CA LYS A 54 -4.57 5.06 -15.73
C LYS A 54 -5.31 5.36 -14.43
N GLU A 55 -5.64 4.32 -13.67
CA GLU A 55 -6.41 4.44 -12.43
C GLU A 55 -5.54 4.70 -11.20
N PHE A 56 -4.26 4.32 -11.25
CA PHE A 56 -3.37 4.44 -10.10
C PHE A 56 -3.33 5.84 -9.45
N PRO A 57 -3.28 6.97 -10.19
CA PRO A 57 -3.29 8.30 -9.58
C PRO A 57 -4.55 8.61 -8.77
N HIS A 58 -5.69 8.03 -9.16
CA HIS A 58 -6.97 8.19 -8.45
C HIS A 58 -7.09 7.18 -7.30
N PHE A 59 -6.52 5.99 -7.49
CA PHE A 59 -6.57 4.91 -6.53
C PHE A 59 -5.61 5.12 -5.34
N TYR A 60 -4.40 5.63 -5.59
CA TYR A 60 -3.35 5.81 -4.58
C TYR A 60 -3.82 6.61 -3.35
N PRO A 61 -4.46 7.80 -3.50
CA PRO A 61 -4.96 8.54 -2.34
C PRO A 61 -6.03 7.79 -1.54
N LEU A 62 -6.88 6.99 -2.22
CA LEU A 62 -7.93 6.19 -1.58
C LEU A 62 -7.34 5.02 -0.79
N PHE A 63 -6.29 4.40 -1.34
CA PHE A 63 -5.52 3.38 -0.64
C PHE A 63 -4.93 3.93 0.66
N ILE A 64 -4.23 5.08 0.61
CA ILE A 64 -3.64 5.71 1.80
C ILE A 64 -4.72 5.98 2.87
N LYS A 65 -5.83 6.62 2.50
CA LYS A 65 -6.96 6.87 3.44
C LYS A 65 -7.52 5.58 4.05
N SER A 66 -7.53 4.49 3.29
CA SER A 66 -8.00 3.18 3.76
C SER A 66 -7.04 2.59 4.80
N ILE A 67 -5.73 2.74 4.60
CA ILE A 67 -4.71 2.33 5.58
C ILE A 67 -4.83 3.16 6.86
N GLU A 68 -4.94 4.49 6.76
CA GLU A 68 -5.15 5.37 7.92
C GLU A 68 -6.43 4.99 8.70
N SER A 69 -7.52 4.72 7.97
CA SER A 69 -8.78 4.28 8.58
C SER A 69 -8.67 2.90 9.25
N PHE A 70 -7.85 2.00 8.70
CA PHE A 70 -7.59 0.69 9.29
C PHE A 70 -6.88 0.83 10.64
N PHE A 71 -5.85 1.68 10.71
CA PHE A 71 -5.15 2.01 11.95
C PHE A 71 -6.06 2.57 13.04
N LEU A 72 -6.99 3.47 12.68
CA LEU A 72 -7.94 4.05 13.64
C LEU A 72 -8.97 3.05 14.18
N LYS A 73 -9.33 2.02 13.42
CA LYS A 73 -10.45 1.12 13.75
C LYS A 73 -10.06 -0.23 14.33
N LYS A 74 -8.87 -0.75 14.02
CA LYS A 74 -8.49 -2.14 14.35
C LYS A 74 -7.26 -2.30 15.24
N ILE A 75 -6.54 -1.21 15.49
CA ILE A 75 -5.30 -1.21 16.29
C ILE A 75 -5.46 -0.37 17.58
N ALA A 76 -6.60 0.29 17.77
CA ALA A 76 -6.98 0.96 19.01
C ALA A 76 -7.56 -0.01 20.05
#